data_AF-A0A9X4AF59-F1
#
_entry.id   AF-A0A9X4AF59-F1
#
_cell.length_a   1.000
_cell.length_b   1.000
_cell.length_c   1.000
_cell.angle_alpha   90.00
_cell.angle_beta   90.00
_cell.angle_gamma   90.00
#
_symmetry.space_group_name_H-M   'P 1'
#
loop_
_entity.id
_entity.type
_entity.pdbx_description
1 polymer ?
#
loop_
_entity_poly.entity_id
_entity_poly.type
_entity_poly.pdbx_seq_one_letter_code
_entity_poly.pdbx_strand_id
1 'polypeptide(L)' 'MNPTLLLYLACIFAGFSIIEVPLTGLLSSLAPLTLLIGVITILVFSCVIIYQGFMVLFGKKRKL' A
#
# COMPACT_ATOMS: atom_id res chain seq x y z
N MET A 1 -11.63 -2.39 -16.98
CA MET A 1 -10.83 -2.70 -15.77
C MET A 1 -10.73 -1.43 -14.96
N ASN A 2 -11.11 -1.43 -13.67
CA ASN A 2 -11.02 -0.22 -12.84
C ASN A 2 -9.54 0.05 -12.49
N PRO A 3 -8.94 1.14 -12.99
CA PRO A 3 -7.51 1.41 -12.77
C PRO A 3 -7.17 1.64 -11.29
N THR A 4 -8.15 2.04 -10.49
CA THR A 4 -8.00 2.35 -9.06
C THR A 4 -7.61 1.14 -8.20
N LEU A 5 -8.11 -0.06 -8.48
CA LEU A 5 -7.77 -1.26 -7.69
C LEU A 5 -6.31 -1.69 -7.92
N LEU A 6 -5.83 -1.61 -9.17
CA LEU A 6 -4.42 -1.80 -9.52
C LEU A 6 -3.52 -0.73 -8.90
N LEU A 7 -4.00 0.52 -8.83
CA LEU A 7 -3.27 1.63 -8.20
C LEU A 7 -3.04 1.36 -6.71
N TYR A 8 -4.08 0.94 -5.98
CA TYR A 8 -3.95 0.58 -4.56
C TYR A 8 -3.03 -0.63 -4.34
N LEU A 9 -3.10 -1.63 -5.22
CA LEU A 9 -2.22 -2.79 -5.16
C LEU A 9 -0.75 -2.41 -5.45
N ALA A 10 -0.52 -1.56 -6.44
CA ALA A 10 0.81 -1.02 -6.76
C ALA A 10 1.38 -0.18 -5.61
N CYS A 11 0.54 0.57 -4.89
CA CYS A 11 0.96 1.29 -3.68
C CYS A 11 1.41 0.33 -2.55
N ILE A 12 0.75 -0.81 -2.38
CA ILE A 12 1.19 -1.83 -1.40
C ILE A 12 2.55 -2.41 -1.81
N PHE A 13 2.74 -2.73 -3.09
CA PHE A 13 4.04 -3.18 -3.61
C PHE A 13 5.15 -2.13 -3.45
N ALA A 14 4.84 -0.86 -3.68
CA ALA A 14 5.78 0.23 -3.42
C ALA A 14 6.17 0.33 -1.94
N GLY A 15 5.21 0.13 -1.02
CA GLY A 15 5.45 0.07 0.42
C GLY A 15 6.37 -1.07 0.83
N PHE A 16 6.25 -2.25 0.21
CA PHE A 16 7.20 -3.36 0.42
C PHE A 16 8.57 -3.05 -0.16
N SER A 17 8.62 -2.48 -1.37
CA SER A 17 9.86 -2.16 -2.05
C SER A 17 10.69 -1.13 -1.27
N ILE A 18 10.05 -0.21 -0.56
CA ILE A 18 10.71 0.78 0.30
C ILE A 18 11.35 0.15 1.55
N ILE A 19 10.76 -0.93 2.09
CA ILE A 19 11.28 -1.67 3.26
C ILE A 19 12.48 -2.53 2.86
N GLU A 20 12.47 -3.11 1.65
CA GLU A 20 13.52 -3.98 1.15
C GLU A 20 14.79 -3.25 0.66
N VAL A 21 14.79 -1.90 0.62
CA VAL A 21 15.96 -1.15 0.17
C VAL A 21 17.11 -1.33 1.16
N PRO A 22 18.30 -1.81 0.74
CA PRO A 22 19.47 -1.86 1.60
C PRO A 22 19.99 -0.43 1.85
N LEU A 23 19.58 0.17 2.96
CA LEU A 23 20.09 1.47 3.41
C LEU A 23 21.45 1.26 4.11
N THR A 24 22.55 1.36 3.35
CA THR A 24 23.92 1.27 3.87
C THR A 24 24.62 2.63 3.89
N GLY A 25 25.55 2.84 4.83
CA GLY A 25 26.34 4.07 4.93
C GLY A 25 25.55 5.29 5.44
N LEU A 26 25.63 6.43 4.74
CA LEU A 26 24.96 7.70 5.11
C LEU A 26 23.42 7.61 5.17
N LEU A 27 22.83 6.57 4.58
CA LEU A 27 21.39 6.34 4.56
C LEU A 27 20.88 5.49 5.74
N SER A 28 21.75 4.97 6.60
CA SER A 28 21.32 4.19 7.78
C SER A 28 20.42 4.97 8.73
N SER A 29 20.56 6.31 8.79
CA SER A 29 19.66 7.16 9.58
C SER A 29 18.23 7.22 9.03
N LEU A 30 18.03 6.90 7.75
CA LEU A 30 16.70 6.86 7.13
C LEU A 30 16.02 5.50 7.31
N ALA A 31 16.76 4.44 7.64
CA ALA A 31 16.20 3.10 7.85
C ALA A 31 14.93 3.06 8.72
N PRO A 32 14.86 3.72 9.89
CA PRO A 32 13.62 3.74 10.68
C PRO A 32 12.48 4.51 10.00
N LEU A 33 12.78 5.55 9.20
CA LEU A 33 11.77 6.30 8.44
C LEU A 33 11.19 5.44 7.32
N THR A 34 12.02 4.73 6.56
CA THR A 34 11.58 3.85 5.46
C THR A 34 10.70 2.73 5.99
N LEU A 35 11.07 2.14 7.14
CA LEU A 35 10.27 1.12 7.81
C LEU A 35 8.92 1.68 8.27
N LEU A 36 8.93 2.83 8.95
CA LEU A 36 7.71 3.49 9.42
C LEU A 36 6.75 3.83 8.26
N ILE A 37 7.27 4.44 7.19
CA ILE A 37 6.47 4.83 6.02
C ILE A 37 5.95 3.60 5.28
N GLY A 38 6.77 2.55 5.13
CA GLY A 38 6.39 1.33 4.44
C GLY A 38 5.26 0.60 5.18
N VAL A 39 5.38 0.45 6.50
CA VAL A 39 4.35 -0.19 7.32
C VAL A 39 3.04 0.60 7.28
N ILE A 40 3.09 1.93 7.45
CA ILE A 40 1.88 2.77 7.38
C ILE A 40 1.23 2.66 6.00
N THR A 41 2.03 2.70 4.93
CA THR A 41 1.56 2.57 3.55
C THR A 41 0.84 1.24 3.35
N ILE A 42 1.47 0.12 3.69
CA ILE A 42 0.88 -1.21 3.53
C ILE A 42 -0.41 -1.32 4.36
N LEU A 43 -0.40 -0.84 5.59
CA LEU A 43 -1.54 -0.96 6.51
C LEU A 43 -2.76 -0.16 6.04
N VAL A 44 -2.55 1.10 5.64
CA VAL A 44 -3.64 1.98 5.16
C VAL A 44 -4.19 1.47 3.83
N PHE A 45 -3.33 1.18 2.86
CA PHE A 45 -3.78 0.71 1.55
C PHE A 45 -4.42 -0.68 1.61
N SER A 46 -3.92 -1.58 2.45
CA SER A 46 -4.54 -2.89 2.69
C SER A 46 -5.96 -2.73 3.25
N CYS A 47 -6.16 -1.87 4.26
CA CYS A 47 -7.48 -1.60 4.82
C CYS A 47 -8.45 -1.06 3.75
N VAL A 48 -7.99 -0.14 2.89
CA VAL A 48 -8.78 0.43 1.78
C VAL A 48 -9.16 -0.63 0.74
N ILE A 49 -8.24 -1.53 0.37
CA ILE A 49 -8.55 -2.62 -0.57
C ILE A 49 -9.57 -3.59 0.04
N ILE A 50 -9.38 -3.99 1.29
CA ILE A 50 -10.30 -4.90 2.00
C ILE A 50 -11.69 -4.26 2.07
N TYR A 51 -11.79 -2.99 2.45
CA TYR A 51 -13.05 -2.27 2.51
C TYR A 51 -13.73 -2.19 1.15
N GLN A 52 -12.99 -1.84 0.09
CA GLN A 52 -13.54 -1.79 -1.27
C GLN A 52 -13.96 -3.18 -1.76
N GLY A 53 -13.18 -4.23 -1.48
CA GLY A 53 -13.54 -5.61 -1.78
C GLY A 53 -14.83 -6.03 -1.09
N PHE A 54 -14.96 -5.72 0.20
CA PHE A 54 -16.19 -5.93 0.96
C PHE A 54 -17.38 -5.17 0.36
N MET A 55 -17.24 -3.89 0.03
CA MET A 55 -18.31 -3.11 -0.58
C MET A 55 -18.77 -3.68 -1.93
N VAL A 56 -17.84 -4.20 -2.73
CA VAL A 56 -18.12 -4.84 -4.02
C VAL A 56 -18.83 -6.19 -3.81
N LEU A 57 -18.38 -7.00 -2.86
CA LEU A 57 -18.98 -8.30 -2.53
C LEU A 57 -20.39 -8.15 -1.95
N PHE A 58 -20.61 -7.16 -1.08
CA PHE A 58 -21.92 -6.87 -0.49
C PHE A 58 -22.88 -6.11 -1.42
N GLY A 59 -22.59 -6.09 -2.72
CA GLY A 59 -23.57 -5.73 -3.74
C GLY A 59 -23.89 -4.24 -3.84
N LYS A 60 -23.12 -3.35 -3.19
CA LYS A 60 -23.16 -1.93 -3.53
C LYS A 60 -22.48 -1.76 -4.88
N LYS A 61 -23.24 -2.02 -5.95
CA LYS A 61 -22.89 -1.63 -7.32
C LYS A 61 -22.75 -0.10 -7.32
N ARG A 62 -21.55 0.40 -7.00
CA ARG A 62 -21.15 1.72 -7.49
C ARG A 62 -21.15 1.56 -9.01
N LYS A 63 -22.23 2.05 -9.64
CA LYS A 63 -22.20 2.40 -11.05
C LYS A 63 -20.98 3.30 -11.22
N LEU A 64 -19.98 2.78 -11.92
CA LEU A 64 -19.10 3.62 -12.73
C LEU A 64 -19.95 4.27 -13.82
#